data_AF-A0A966ZAT9-F1
#
_entry.id   AF-A0A966ZAT9-F1
#
_cell.length_a   1.000
_cell.length_b   1.000
_cell.length_c   1.000
_cell.angle_alpha   90.00
_cell.angle_beta   90.00
_cell.angle_gamma   90.00
#
_symmetry.space_group_name_H-M   'P 1'
#
loop_
_entity.id
_entity.type
_entity.pdbx_description
1 polymer ?
#
loop_
_entity_poly.entity_id
_entity_poly.type
_entity_poly.pdbx_seq_one_letter_code
_entity_poly.pdbx_strand_id
1 'polypeptide(L)'
;MKGTLPDGALDEVNVQVASVVPFLAMKGMALDDRRKAKDAYDIYFVLQNYPGGVDEVVKAFRPHLKLGLVQEGLKRLAGKFASLNHVGPRDVAGFEETLDVEERTIRQRDAFEKVSYLLKQLGIV
;
A
#
# COMPACT_ATOMS: atom_id res chain seq x y z
N MET A 1 3.82 21.06 -10.21
CA MET A 1 2.58 20.93 -11.00
C MET A 1 2.33 22.28 -11.66
N LYS A 2 2.09 22.30 -12.98
CA LYS A 2 1.84 23.52 -13.74
C LYS A 2 0.37 23.63 -14.09
N GLY A 3 -0.21 24.81 -14.01
CA GLY A 3 -1.62 25.04 -14.31
C GLY A 3 -1.93 26.49 -14.68
N THR A 4 -3.13 26.71 -15.18
CA THR A 4 -3.64 28.04 -15.50
C THR A 4 -4.63 28.46 -14.41
N LEU A 5 -4.41 29.64 -13.84
CA LEU A 5 -5.30 30.26 -12.87
C LEU A 5 -6.58 30.78 -13.56
N PRO A 6 -7.67 31.07 -12.80
CA PRO A 6 -8.93 31.53 -13.38
C PRO A 6 -8.85 32.80 -14.23
N ASP A 7 -7.80 33.61 -14.04
CA ASP A 7 -7.52 34.84 -14.79
C ASP A 7 -6.62 34.63 -16.03
N GLY A 8 -6.22 33.38 -16.30
CA GLY A 8 -5.37 33.03 -17.44
C GLY A 8 -3.87 33.03 -17.13
N ALA A 9 -3.44 33.41 -15.92
CA ALA A 9 -2.04 33.37 -15.54
C ALA A 9 -1.52 31.92 -15.39
N LEU A 10 -0.27 31.67 -15.81
CA LEU A 10 0.39 30.39 -15.59
C LEU A 10 1.05 30.37 -14.22
N ASP A 11 0.83 29.29 -13.46
CA ASP A 11 1.43 29.08 -12.16
C ASP A 11 2.07 27.68 -12.04
N GLU A 12 3.09 27.59 -11.19
CA GLU A 12 3.80 26.36 -10.88
C GLU A 12 4.01 26.21 -9.38
N VAL A 13 3.51 25.10 -8.83
CA VAL A 13 3.67 24.76 -7.41
C VAL A 13 4.49 23.49 -7.23
N ASN A 14 5.36 23.50 -6.22
CA ASN A 14 6.09 22.33 -5.75
C ASN A 14 5.42 21.78 -4.49
N VAL A 15 5.08 20.49 -4.52
CA VAL A 15 4.43 19.80 -3.39
C VAL A 15 5.36 18.69 -2.92
N GLN A 16 5.67 18.68 -1.63
CA GLN A 16 6.40 17.59 -1.01
C GLN A 16 5.43 16.44 -0.68
N VAL A 17 5.69 15.27 -1.23
CA VAL A 17 4.87 14.07 -1.03
C VAL A 17 5.70 13.01 -0.29
N ALA A 18 5.07 12.31 0.65
CA ALA A 18 5.71 11.21 1.36
C ALA A 18 6.16 10.11 0.39
N SER A 19 7.36 9.59 0.59
CA SER A 19 7.85 8.45 -0.18
C SER A 19 7.12 7.15 0.19
N VAL A 20 7.31 6.11 -0.62
CA VAL A 20 6.59 4.83 -0.48
C VAL A 20 6.81 4.15 0.89
N VAL A 21 8.01 4.29 1.47
CA VAL A 21 8.37 3.67 2.75
C VAL A 21 7.56 4.22 3.92
N PRO A 22 7.60 5.54 4.23
CA PRO A 22 6.77 6.09 5.30
C PRO A 22 5.28 5.95 4.98
N PHE A 23 4.86 6.05 3.73
CA PHE A 23 3.46 5.83 3.35
C PHE A 23 2.96 4.44 3.75
N LEU A 24 3.65 3.37 3.32
CA LEU A 24 3.26 1.99 3.62
C LEU A 24 3.41 1.66 5.11
N ALA A 25 4.43 2.17 5.78
CA ALA A 25 4.58 1.99 7.23
C ALA A 25 3.40 2.62 8.01
N MET A 26 3.02 3.85 7.67
CA MET A 26 1.86 4.53 8.27
C MET A 26 0.54 3.83 7.94
N LYS A 27 0.37 3.35 6.70
CA LYS A 27 -0.81 2.58 6.31
C LYS A 27 -0.93 1.26 7.05
N GLY A 28 0.20 0.58 7.29
CA GLY A 28 0.26 -0.60 8.15
C GLY A 28 -0.27 -0.34 9.56
N MET A 29 0.15 0.77 10.18
CA MET A 29 -0.35 1.20 11.48
C MET A 29 -1.84 1.53 11.45
N ALA A 30 -2.27 2.35 10.48
CA ALA A 30 -3.66 2.76 10.36
C ALA A 30 -4.62 1.58 10.12
N LEU A 31 -4.23 0.61 9.28
CA LEU A 31 -5.04 -0.57 9.00
C LEU A 31 -5.29 -1.40 10.27
N ASP A 32 -4.32 -1.43 11.19
CA ASP A 32 -4.44 -2.14 12.47
C ASP A 32 -5.38 -1.43 13.44
N ASP A 33 -5.27 -0.10 13.56
CA ASP A 33 -5.99 0.66 14.58
C ASP A 33 -7.45 0.98 14.19
N ARG A 34 -7.70 1.47 12.97
CA ARG A 34 -9.01 2.02 12.58
C ARG A 34 -9.82 1.16 11.61
N ARG A 35 -9.23 0.09 11.07
CA ARG A 35 -9.88 -0.92 10.20
C ARG A 35 -10.81 -0.35 9.12
N LYS A 36 -10.27 0.51 8.25
CA LYS A 36 -10.99 1.01 7.07
C LYS A 36 -10.53 0.26 5.83
N ALA A 37 -11.48 -0.29 5.05
CA ALA A 37 -11.15 -1.05 3.84
C ALA A 37 -10.28 -0.26 2.85
N LYS A 38 -10.46 1.06 2.79
CA LYS A 38 -9.63 1.99 2.01
C LYS A 38 -8.14 1.89 2.33
N ASP A 39 -7.74 1.67 3.58
CA ASP A 39 -6.31 1.59 3.91
C ASP A 39 -5.65 0.34 3.31
N ALA A 40 -6.35 -0.80 3.36
CA ALA A 40 -5.89 -2.01 2.70
C ALA A 40 -5.80 -1.81 1.18
N TYR A 41 -6.81 -1.15 0.59
CA TYR A 41 -6.80 -0.82 -0.83
C TYR A 41 -5.66 0.13 -1.22
N ASP A 42 -5.39 1.18 -0.44
CA ASP A 42 -4.29 2.12 -0.72
C ASP A 42 -2.92 1.39 -0.72
N ILE A 43 -2.71 0.41 0.17
CA ILE A 43 -1.51 -0.44 0.17
C ILE A 43 -1.43 -1.25 -1.12
N TYR A 44 -2.52 -1.94 -1.47
CA TYR A 44 -2.59 -2.73 -2.70
C TYR A 44 -2.34 -1.88 -3.94
N PHE A 45 -3.01 -0.72 -4.03
CA PHE A 45 -2.93 0.20 -5.14
C PHE A 45 -1.50 0.67 -5.37
N VAL A 46 -0.77 1.02 -4.31
CA VAL A 46 0.64 1.39 -4.41
C VAL A 46 1.47 0.20 -4.91
N LEU A 47 1.32 -0.99 -4.35
CA LEU A 47 2.09 -2.16 -4.80
C LEU A 47 1.79 -2.57 -6.24
N GLN A 48 0.55 -2.36 -6.69
CA GLN A 48 0.11 -2.64 -8.06
C GLN A 48 0.68 -1.63 -9.08
N ASN A 49 0.78 -0.35 -8.70
CA ASN A 49 1.07 0.74 -9.63
C ASN A 49 2.44 1.41 -9.43
N TYR A 50 3.22 1.00 -8.42
CA TYR A 50 4.54 1.57 -8.19
C TYR A 50 5.44 1.34 -9.41
N PRO A 51 6.12 2.36 -9.95
CA PRO A 51 7.03 2.18 -11.07
C PRO A 51 8.11 1.13 -10.77
N GLY A 52 8.24 0.13 -11.64
CA GLY A 52 9.13 -1.01 -11.42
C GLY A 52 8.60 -2.10 -10.48
N GLY A 53 7.36 -1.95 -9.99
CA GLY A 53 6.64 -2.97 -9.23
C GLY A 53 7.16 -3.16 -7.81
N VAL A 54 6.78 -4.29 -7.20
CA VAL A 54 7.06 -4.60 -5.80
C VAL A 54 8.57 -4.70 -5.52
N ASP A 55 9.39 -5.08 -6.51
CA ASP A 55 10.85 -5.14 -6.36
C ASP A 55 11.49 -3.78 -6.08
N GLU A 56 11.00 -2.72 -6.73
CA GLU A 56 11.47 -1.36 -6.44
C GLU A 56 11.00 -0.88 -5.07
N VAL A 57 9.81 -1.31 -4.63
CA VAL A 57 9.35 -1.06 -3.26
C VAL A 57 10.29 -1.76 -2.26
N VAL A 58 10.65 -3.02 -2.50
CA VAL A 58 11.61 -3.76 -1.67
C VAL A 58 12.94 -3.01 -1.57
N LYS A 59 13.50 -2.57 -2.71
CA LYS A 59 14.75 -1.80 -2.74
C LYS A 59 14.64 -0.50 -1.95
N ALA A 60 13.52 0.21 -2.08
CA ALA A 60 13.26 1.43 -1.32
C ALA A 60 13.24 1.19 0.20
N PHE A 61 12.74 0.04 0.67
CA PHE A 61 12.71 -0.29 2.10
C PHE A 61 14.08 -0.66 2.68
N ARG A 62 14.98 -1.30 1.90
CA ARG A 62 16.25 -1.86 2.41
C ARG A 62 17.07 -0.90 3.29
N PRO A 63 17.26 0.39 2.94
CA PRO A 63 18.02 1.33 3.77
C PRO A 63 17.35 1.65 5.11
N HIS A 64 16.05 1.41 5.24
CA HIS A 64 15.23 1.87 6.36
C HIS A 64 14.76 0.74 7.30
N LEU A 65 15.12 -0.53 7.02
CA LEU A 65 14.66 -1.69 7.80
C LEU A 65 15.09 -1.71 9.27
N LYS A 66 16.10 -0.92 9.66
CA LYS A 66 16.54 -0.79 11.06
C LYS A 66 15.71 0.21 11.87
N LEU A 67 14.85 1.00 11.21
CA LEU A 67 14.01 1.98 11.89
C LEU A 67 12.84 1.28 12.55
N GLY A 68 12.66 1.48 13.87
CA GLY A 68 11.62 0.81 14.66
C GLY A 68 10.21 1.00 14.10
N LEU A 69 9.86 2.23 13.70
CA LEU A 69 8.56 2.54 13.12
C LEU A 69 8.31 1.80 11.79
N VAL A 70 9.35 1.62 10.97
CA VAL A 70 9.24 0.87 9.71
C VAL A 70 8.97 -0.60 10.01
N GLN A 71 9.72 -1.20 10.95
CA GLN A 71 9.49 -2.58 11.36
C GLN A 71 8.10 -2.79 11.97
N GLU A 72 7.65 -1.85 12.80
CA GLU A 72 6.32 -1.92 13.38
C GLU A 72 5.22 -1.90 12.32
N GLY A 73 5.29 -0.94 11.38
CA GLY A 73 4.35 -0.87 10.26
C GLY A 73 4.31 -2.15 9.42
N LEU A 74 5.48 -2.71 9.10
CA LEU A 74 5.59 -3.97 8.35
C LEU A 74 5.04 -5.17 9.13
N LYS A 75 5.27 -5.25 10.45
CA LYS A 75 4.71 -6.31 11.30
C LYS A 75 3.19 -6.23 11.40
N ARG A 76 2.63 -5.01 11.49
CA ARG A 76 1.18 -4.81 11.46
C ARG A 76 0.59 -5.25 10.11
N LEU A 77 1.24 -4.91 8.99
CA LEU A 77 0.88 -5.43 7.68
C LEU A 77 0.90 -6.96 7.64
N ALA A 78 1.97 -7.58 8.15
CA ALA A 78 2.09 -9.03 8.19
C ALA A 78 0.92 -9.70 8.93
N GLY A 79 0.50 -9.14 10.07
CA GLY A 79 -0.67 -9.65 10.79
C GLY A 79 -1.98 -9.53 10.00
N LYS A 80 -2.19 -8.42 9.27
CA LYS A 80 -3.43 -8.18 8.51
C LYS A 80 -3.49 -8.93 7.18
N PHE A 81 -2.35 -9.35 6.65
CA PHE A 81 -2.23 -10.07 5.39
C PHE A 81 -1.73 -11.51 5.57
N ALA A 82 -1.88 -12.10 6.76
CA ALA A 82 -1.35 -13.44 7.06
C ALA A 82 -1.98 -14.59 6.26
N SER A 83 -3.19 -14.41 5.70
CA SER A 83 -3.81 -15.36 4.77
C SER A 83 -4.85 -14.67 3.90
N LEU A 84 -5.31 -15.36 2.84
CA LEU A 84 -6.40 -14.90 1.98
C LEU A 84 -7.65 -14.46 2.77
N ASN A 85 -7.93 -15.09 3.91
CA ASN A 85 -9.14 -14.83 4.70
C ASN A 85 -8.97 -13.75 5.76
N HIS A 86 -7.76 -13.19 5.93
CA HIS A 86 -7.53 -12.08 6.84
C HIS A 86 -8.14 -10.79 6.29
N VAL A 87 -8.30 -9.82 7.20
CA VAL A 87 -8.96 -8.54 6.91
C VAL A 87 -8.32 -7.80 5.73
N GLY A 88 -6.98 -7.81 5.60
CA GLY A 88 -6.29 -7.07 4.53
C GLY A 88 -6.75 -7.48 3.12
N PRO A 89 -6.54 -8.73 2.69
CA PRO A 89 -6.97 -9.18 1.37
C PRO A 89 -8.48 -9.05 1.13
N ARG A 90 -9.31 -9.35 2.14
CA ARG A 90 -10.77 -9.24 2.01
C ARG A 90 -11.23 -7.79 1.84
N ASP A 91 -10.63 -6.87 2.59
CA ASP A 91 -10.92 -5.45 2.51
C ASP A 91 -10.51 -4.86 1.16
N VAL A 92 -9.38 -5.29 0.58
CA VAL A 92 -8.95 -4.87 -0.77
C VAL A 92 -9.99 -5.28 -1.81
N ALA A 93 -10.45 -6.53 -1.77
CA ALA A 93 -11.44 -7.04 -2.71
C ALA A 93 -12.83 -6.42 -2.50
N GLY A 94 -13.19 -6.09 -1.25
CA GLY A 94 -14.46 -5.48 -0.91
C GLY A 94 -14.54 -3.96 -1.10
N PHE A 95 -13.41 -3.29 -1.35
CA PHE A 95 -13.39 -1.82 -1.48
C PHE A 95 -14.01 -1.33 -2.79
N GLU A 96 -13.78 -2.03 -3.90
CA GLU A 96 -14.43 -1.72 -5.19
C GLU A 96 -15.75 -2.48 -5.31
N GLU A 97 -16.85 -1.77 -5.10
CA GLU A 97 -18.19 -2.37 -5.12
C GLU A 97 -18.60 -2.89 -6.50
N THR A 98 -17.99 -2.38 -7.57
CA THR A 98 -18.29 -2.71 -8.97
C THR A 98 -17.77 -4.07 -9.41
N LEU A 99 -16.85 -4.69 -8.65
CA LEU A 99 -16.26 -5.97 -9.01
C LEU A 99 -17.26 -7.12 -8.82
N ASP A 100 -17.28 -8.06 -9.77
CA ASP A 100 -18.02 -9.32 -9.63
C ASP A 100 -17.31 -10.31 -8.68
N VAL A 101 -17.90 -11.49 -8.47
CA VAL A 101 -17.39 -12.49 -7.52
C VAL A 101 -16.02 -13.05 -7.95
N GLU A 102 -15.82 -13.24 -9.26
CA GLU A 102 -14.57 -13.78 -9.80
C GLU A 102 -13.46 -12.72 -9.71
N GLU A 103 -13.74 -11.50 -10.13
CA GLU A 103 -12.84 -10.35 -10.02
C GLU A 103 -12.42 -10.07 -8.58
N ARG A 104 -13.36 -10.15 -7.63
CA ARG A 104 -13.06 -10.03 -6.19
C ARG A 104 -12.13 -11.14 -5.71
N THR A 105 -12.34 -12.37 -6.16
CA THR A 105 -11.49 -13.51 -5.78
C THR A 105 -10.07 -13.34 -6.32
N ILE A 106 -9.93 -12.92 -7.58
CA ILE A 106 -8.64 -12.59 -8.20
C ILE A 106 -7.96 -11.47 -7.42
N ARG A 107 -8.67 -10.37 -7.15
CA ARG A 107 -8.16 -9.21 -6.42
C ARG A 107 -7.69 -9.56 -5.01
N GLN A 108 -8.46 -10.36 -4.29
CA GLN A 108 -8.12 -10.82 -2.94
C GLN A 108 -6.80 -11.62 -2.96
N ARG A 109 -6.66 -12.56 -3.90
CA ARG A 109 -5.45 -13.36 -4.04
C ARG A 109 -4.25 -12.51 -4.42
N ASP A 110 -4.42 -11.63 -5.41
CA ASP A 110 -3.38 -10.75 -5.90
C ASP A 110 -2.85 -9.82 -4.79
N ALA A 111 -3.76 -9.26 -3.98
CA ALA A 111 -3.40 -8.43 -2.84
C ALA A 111 -2.59 -9.19 -1.79
N PHE A 112 -3.02 -10.41 -1.45
CA PHE A 112 -2.30 -11.27 -0.52
C PHE A 112 -0.90 -11.62 -1.05
N GLU A 113 -0.78 -12.01 -2.32
CA GLU A 113 0.48 -12.45 -2.91
C GLU A 113 1.50 -11.30 -2.99
N LYS A 114 1.08 -10.11 -3.41
CA LYS A 114 1.96 -8.92 -3.46
C LYS A 114 2.48 -8.52 -2.09
N VAL A 115 1.60 -8.43 -1.10
CA VAL A 115 2.01 -8.05 0.27
C VAL A 115 2.88 -9.14 0.88
N SER A 116 2.53 -10.42 0.70
CA SER A 116 3.34 -11.54 1.17
C SER A 116 4.73 -11.55 0.52
N TYR A 117 4.81 -11.28 -0.78
CA TYR A 117 6.08 -11.19 -1.49
C TYR A 117 6.96 -10.07 -0.92
N LEU A 118 6.40 -8.86 -0.77
CA LEU A 118 7.10 -7.73 -0.14
C LEU A 118 7.65 -8.11 1.24
N LEU A 119 6.81 -8.68 2.11
CA LEU A 119 7.20 -9.01 3.49
C LEU A 119 8.28 -10.10 3.55
N LYS A 120 8.20 -11.12 2.69
CA LYS A 120 9.22 -12.17 2.57
C LYS A 120 10.56 -11.61 2.09
N GLN A 121 10.54 -10.75 1.06
CA GLN A 121 11.76 -10.12 0.55
C GLN A 121 12.44 -9.20 1.57
N LEU A 122 11.67 -8.65 2.50
CA LEU A 122 12.17 -7.82 3.60
C LEU A 122 12.51 -8.61 4.87
N GLY A 123 12.30 -9.94 4.88
CA GLY A 123 12.60 -10.82 6.02
C GLY A 123 11.70 -10.59 7.23
N ILE A 124 10.45 -10.17 7.02
CA ILE A 124 9.47 -9.93 8.09
C ILE A 124 8.69 -11.21 8.45
N VAL A 125 8.44 -12.06 7.46
CA VAL A 125 7.75 -13.36 7.57
C VAL A 125 8.47 -14.44 6.77
#